data_AF-A0A7K4P0I6-F1
#
_entry.id   AF-A0A7K4P0I6-F1
#
_cell.length_a   1.000
_cell.length_b   1.000
_cell.length_c   1.000
_cell.angle_alpha   90.00
_cell.angle_beta   90.00
_cell.angle_gamma   90.00
#
_symmetry.space_group_name_H-M   'P 1'
#
loop_
_entity.id
_entity.type
_entity.pdbx_description
1 polymer ?
#
loop_
_entity_poly.entity_id
_entity_poly.type
_entity_poly.pdbx_seq_one_letter_code
_entity_poly.pdbx_strand_id
1 'polypeptide(L)'
;MNTKVLFAVMLIAVFTMGYYADNTVAFAQYMGNVGSQGETGKYTLEEALELQRRRIELVEPYPDAGSGTPVMSADGVFGAAAISAAVFGGIAGALFLKGRQGKYAAMGRG
;
A
#
# COMPACT_ATOMS: atom_id res chain seq x y z
N MET A 1 -4.93 -24.12 17.39
CA MET A 1 -3.89 -23.64 16.46
C MET A 1 -2.80 -22.94 17.28
N ASN A 2 -1.53 -23.30 17.10
CA ASN A 2 -0.43 -22.77 17.91
C ASN A 2 -0.13 -21.32 17.49
N THR A 3 -0.06 -20.40 18.45
CA THR A 3 0.14 -18.96 18.21
C THR A 3 1.43 -18.68 17.43
N LYS A 4 2.47 -19.52 17.62
CA LYS A 4 3.72 -19.42 16.87
C LYS A 4 3.54 -19.75 15.39
N VAL A 5 2.69 -20.72 15.09
CA VAL A 5 2.36 -21.13 13.71
C VAL A 5 1.52 -20.05 13.03
N LEU A 6 0.56 -19.46 13.75
CA LEU A 6 -0.23 -18.34 13.23
C LEU A 6 0.65 -17.13 12.88
N PHE A 7 1.61 -16.80 13.76
CA PHE A 7 2.53 -15.68 13.55
C PHE A 7 3.45 -15.90 12.34
N ALA A 8 3.98 -17.11 12.17
CA ALA A 8 4.80 -17.47 11.02
C ALA A 8 4.01 -17.38 9.70
N VAL A 9 2.76 -17.86 9.68
CA VAL A 9 1.90 -17.79 8.49
C VAL A 9 1.55 -16.34 8.14
N MET A 10 1.28 -15.47 9.12
CA MET A 10 1.02 -14.06 8.87
C MET A 10 2.23 -13.33 8.29
N LEU A 11 3.44 -13.60 8.81
CA LEU A 11 4.66 -13.03 8.26
C LEU A 11 4.85 -13.44 6.79
N ILE A 12 4.71 -14.73 6.48
CA ILE A 12 4.84 -15.23 5.11
C ILE A 12 3.82 -14.56 4.19
N ALA A 13 2.57 -14.43 4.60
CA ALA A 13 1.52 -13.79 3.81
C ALA A 13 1.81 -12.31 3.50
N VAL A 14 2.34 -11.55 4.47
CA VAL A 14 2.70 -10.15 4.26
C VAL A 14 3.88 -10.03 3.28
N PHE A 15 4.90 -10.87 3.42
CA PHE A 15 6.06 -10.84 2.54
C PHE A 15 5.75 -11.30 1.11
N THR A 16 4.92 -12.34 0.93
CA THR A 16 4.53 -12.80 -0.40
C THR A 16 3.65 -11.78 -1.11
N MET A 17 2.70 -11.16 -0.41
CA MET A 17 1.83 -10.14 -1.00
C MET A 17 2.62 -8.90 -1.47
N GLY A 18 3.60 -8.45 -0.68
CA GLY A 18 4.50 -7.38 -1.09
C GLY A 18 5.34 -7.74 -2.32
N TYR A 19 5.87 -8.96 -2.39
CA TYR A 19 6.69 -9.41 -3.51
C TYR A 19 5.92 -9.51 -4.84
N TYR A 20 4.68 -10.03 -4.83
CA TYR A 20 3.89 -10.17 -6.06
C TYR A 20 3.27 -8.85 -6.54
N ALA A 21 2.98 -7.91 -5.62
CA ALA A 21 2.41 -6.62 -5.98
C ALA A 21 3.39 -5.76 -6.82
N ASP A 22 4.66 -5.68 -6.43
CA ASP A 22 5.64 -4.86 -7.15
C ASP A 22 5.96 -5.41 -8.55
N ASN A 23 6.07 -6.74 -8.68
CA ASN A 23 6.45 -7.38 -9.94
C ASN A 23 5.38 -7.25 -11.04
N THR A 24 4.10 -7.17 -10.68
CA THR A 24 3.00 -7.08 -11.65
C THR A 24 2.80 -5.66 -12.18
N VAL A 25 3.00 -4.65 -11.35
CA VAL A 25 2.88 -3.23 -11.75
C VAL A 25 4.04 -2.81 -12.66
N ALA A 26 5.27 -3.25 -12.35
CA ALA A 26 6.44 -2.94 -13.16
C ALA A 26 6.35 -3.51 -14.59
N PHE A 27 5.81 -4.72 -14.75
CA PHE A 27 5.63 -5.33 -16.08
C PHE A 27 4.61 -4.57 -16.93
N ALA A 28 3.47 -4.17 -16.35
CA ALA A 28 2.43 -3.44 -17.07
C ALA A 28 2.92 -2.07 -17.59
N GLN A 29 3.84 -1.40 -16.88
CA GLN A 29 4.47 -0.16 -17.34
C GLN A 29 5.45 -0.37 -18.50
N TYR A 30 6.11 -1.53 -18.58
CA TYR A 30 7.12 -1.83 -19.60
C TYR A 30 6.58 -2.49 -20.88
N MET A 31 5.33 -2.96 -20.89
CA MET A 31 4.73 -3.61 -22.08
C MET A 31 4.44 -2.64 -23.25
N GLY A 32 4.60 -1.33 -23.04
CA GLY A 32 4.43 -0.33 -24.09
C GLY A 32 2.98 -0.17 -24.56
N ASN A 33 2.79 -0.16 -25.88
CA ASN A 33 1.51 0.04 -26.58
C ASN A 33 0.60 -1.19 -26.43
N VAL A 34 -0.04 -1.34 -25.27
CA VAL A 34 -0.97 -2.43 -24.98
C VAL A 34 -2.43 -2.03 -25.24
N GLY A 35 -3.10 -2.78 -26.11
CA GLY A 35 -4.53 -2.71 -26.30
C GLY A 35 -5.29 -3.24 -25.08
N SER A 36 -6.61 -3.00 -25.03
CA SER A 36 -7.50 -3.39 -23.91
C SER A 36 -7.53 -4.90 -23.61
N GLN A 37 -6.98 -5.73 -24.49
CA GLN A 37 -6.88 -7.18 -24.36
C GLN A 37 -5.42 -7.68 -24.19
N GLY A 38 -4.46 -6.78 -23.96
CA GLY A 38 -3.04 -7.13 -23.81
C GLY A 38 -2.26 -7.26 -25.13
N GLU A 39 -2.85 -6.82 -26.24
CA GLU A 39 -2.23 -6.81 -27.58
C GLU A 39 -1.09 -5.79 -27.64
N THR A 40 0.12 -6.16 -28.09
CA THR A 40 1.24 -5.22 -28.23
C THR A 40 1.31 -4.63 -29.66
N GLY A 41 1.54 -3.32 -29.78
CA GLY A 41 1.82 -2.65 -31.07
C GLY A 41 0.59 -2.15 -31.85
N LYS A 42 -0.52 -1.83 -31.16
CA LYS A 42 -1.79 -1.43 -31.79
C LYS A 42 -1.82 0.02 -32.32
N TYR A 43 -1.37 0.97 -31.51
CA TYR A 43 -1.25 2.38 -31.90
C TYR A 43 -0.10 2.65 -32.87
N THR A 44 -0.29 3.62 -33.77
CA THR A 44 0.82 4.21 -34.55
C THR A 44 1.74 5.03 -33.64
N LEU A 45 2.92 5.42 -34.14
CA LEU A 45 3.87 6.24 -33.36
C LEU A 45 3.24 7.59 -32.96
N GLU A 46 2.60 8.27 -33.91
CA GLU A 46 1.90 9.53 -33.67
C GLU A 46 0.81 9.40 -32.62
N GLU A 47 -0.02 8.35 -32.70
CA GLU A 47 -1.10 8.12 -31.74
C GLU A 47 -0.54 7.83 -30.34
N ALA A 48 0.55 7.05 -30.25
CA ALA A 48 1.24 6.81 -28.98
C ALA A 48 1.82 8.10 -28.37
N LEU A 49 2.43 8.96 -29.20
CA LEU A 49 3.00 10.25 -28.77
C LEU A 49 1.91 11.22 -28.30
N GLU A 50 0.79 11.29 -29.02
CA GLU A 50 -0.36 12.11 -28.62
C GLU A 50 -0.92 11.66 -27.26
N LEU A 51 -1.06 10.35 -27.07
CA LEU A 51 -1.59 9.77 -25.84
C LEU A 51 -0.67 10.00 -24.64
N GLN A 52 0.66 9.92 -24.84
CA GLN A 52 1.65 10.28 -23.83
C GLN A 52 1.57 11.77 -23.48
N ARG A 53 1.43 12.65 -24.49
CA ARG A 53 1.31 14.08 -24.26
C ARG A 53 0.06 14.44 -23.46
N ARG A 54 -1.09 13.84 -23.78
CA ARG A 54 -2.33 13.98 -22.99
C ARG A 54 -2.15 13.50 -21.55
N ARG A 55 -1.40 12.42 -21.30
CA ARG A 55 -1.10 11.95 -19.93
C ARG A 55 -0.28 12.98 -19.15
N ILE A 56 0.71 13.61 -19.78
CA ILE A 56 1.51 14.66 -19.15
C ILE A 56 0.63 15.86 -18.82
N GLU A 57 -0.15 16.35 -19.79
CA GLU A 57 -1.06 17.49 -19.60
C GLU A 57 -2.12 17.23 -18.52
N LEU A 58 -2.57 15.97 -18.37
CA LEU A 58 -3.48 15.57 -17.29
C LEU A 58 -2.81 15.54 -15.91
N VAL A 59 -1.52 15.24 -15.82
CA VAL A 59 -0.80 15.11 -14.53
C VAL A 59 -0.15 16.42 -14.09
N GLU A 60 0.19 17.31 -15.04
CA GLU A 60 0.76 18.64 -14.77
C GLU A 60 -0.03 19.49 -13.76
N PRO A 61 -1.38 19.53 -13.78
CA PRO A 61 -2.16 20.21 -12.75
C PRO A 61 -2.35 19.40 -11.44
N TYR A 62 -1.95 18.13 -11.40
CA TYR A 62 -2.13 17.23 -10.25
C TYR A 62 -0.82 16.49 -9.87
N PRO A 63 0.24 17.21 -9.45
CA PRO A 63 1.53 16.62 -9.12
C PRO A 63 1.48 15.59 -7.98
N ASP A 64 0.42 15.64 -7.17
CA ASP A 64 0.21 14.82 -5.99
C ASP A 64 -0.51 13.48 -6.30
N ALA A 65 -1.04 13.32 -7.52
CA ALA A 65 -1.80 12.13 -7.94
C ALA A 65 -0.91 10.90 -8.28
N GLY A 66 0.32 10.88 -7.75
CA GLY A 66 1.39 9.96 -8.14
C GLY A 66 1.20 8.49 -7.78
N SER A 67 1.68 7.64 -8.70
CA SER A 67 1.89 6.17 -8.70
C SER A 67 0.72 5.21 -8.54
N GLY A 68 -0.46 5.64 -8.08
CA GLY A 68 -1.58 4.71 -7.85
C GLY A 68 -1.35 3.71 -6.71
N THR A 69 -0.24 3.85 -5.98
CA THR A 69 0.01 3.12 -4.73
C THR A 69 -0.84 3.79 -3.65
N PRO A 70 -1.71 3.08 -2.91
CA PRO A 70 -2.51 3.69 -1.85
C PRO A 70 -1.61 4.16 -0.70
N VAL A 71 -1.14 5.40 -0.75
CA VAL A 71 -0.54 6.07 0.40
C VAL A 71 -1.70 6.60 1.23
N MET A 72 -1.85 6.15 2.48
CA MET A 72 -2.79 6.78 3.41
C MET A 72 -2.40 8.25 3.57
N SER A 73 -3.07 9.14 2.84
CA SER A 73 -2.67 10.53 2.64
C SER A 73 -3.35 11.48 3.64
N ALA A 74 -2.62 12.54 4.05
CA ALA A 74 -3.22 13.86 4.31
C ALA A 74 -2.37 14.97 3.63
N ASP A 75 -1.91 14.65 2.42
CA ASP A 75 -1.00 15.32 1.49
C ASP A 75 0.41 15.59 2.04
N GLY A 76 1.20 14.52 2.11
CA GLY A 76 2.64 14.54 2.39
C GLY A 76 3.09 13.52 3.43
N VAL A 77 4.41 13.39 3.60
CA VAL A 77 5.05 12.46 4.58
C VAL A 77 4.55 12.71 6.00
N PHE A 78 4.30 13.96 6.36
CA PHE A 78 3.77 14.34 7.66
C PHE A 78 2.33 13.86 7.88
N GLY A 79 1.47 13.93 6.86
CA GLY A 79 0.10 13.42 6.92
C GLY A 79 0.07 11.90 7.09
N ALA A 80 0.87 11.19 6.30
CA ALA A 80 1.03 9.74 6.41
C ALA A 80 1.58 9.31 7.78
N ALA A 81 2.56 10.05 8.32
CA ALA A 81 3.11 9.81 9.66
C ALA A 81 2.07 10.04 10.77
N ALA A 82 1.25 11.08 10.65
CA ALA A 82 0.19 11.38 11.60
C ALA A 82 -0.88 10.28 11.63
N ILE A 83 -1.33 9.83 10.45
CA ILE A 83 -2.30 8.73 10.34
C ILE A 83 -1.72 7.45 10.94
N SER A 84 -0.46 7.13 10.60
CA SER A 84 0.23 5.95 11.14
C SER A 84 0.35 6.00 12.66
N ALA A 85 0.78 7.13 13.22
CA ALA A 85 0.91 7.33 14.66
C ALA A 85 -0.45 7.22 15.38
N ALA A 86 -1.52 7.74 14.78
CA ALA A 86 -2.87 7.65 15.34
C ALA A 86 -3.38 6.21 15.40
N VAL A 87 -3.18 5.43 14.33
CA VAL A 87 -3.62 4.03 14.27
C VAL A 87 -2.82 3.17 15.26
N PHE A 88 -1.49 3.18 15.15
CA PHE A 88 -0.65 2.35 16.01
C PHE A 88 -0.65 2.81 17.47
N GLY A 89 -0.60 4.12 17.70
CA GLY A 89 -0.69 4.72 19.04
C GLY A 89 -2.05 4.48 19.70
N GLY A 90 -3.15 4.58 18.94
CA GLY A 90 -4.50 4.29 19.42
C GLY A 90 -4.65 2.83 19.86
N ILE A 91 -4.17 1.88 19.04
CA ILE A 91 -4.18 0.46 19.39
C ILE A 91 -3.30 0.20 20.62
N ALA A 92 -2.09 0.75 20.67
CA ALA A 92 -1.18 0.60 21.80
C ALA A 92 -1.77 1.17 23.10
N GLY A 93 -2.36 2.36 23.06
CA GLY A 93 -3.01 2.98 24.22
C GLY A 93 -4.20 2.17 24.72
N ALA A 94 -5.06 1.69 23.82
CA ALA A 94 -6.18 0.83 24.18
C ALA A 94 -5.72 -0.48 24.85
N LEU A 95 -4.69 -1.13 24.31
CA LEU A 95 -4.11 -2.34 24.89
C LEU A 95 -3.42 -2.07 26.23
N PHE A 96 -2.73 -0.95 26.37
CA PHE A 96 -2.07 -0.55 27.61
C PHE A 96 -3.08 -0.32 28.74
N LEU A 97 -4.15 0.42 28.47
CA LEU A 97 -5.22 0.66 29.45
C LEU A 97 -5.95 -0.64 29.81
N LYS A 98 -6.29 -1.46 28.81
CA LYS A 98 -6.92 -2.77 29.03
C LYS A 98 -6.02 -3.73 29.82
N GLY A 99 -4.71 -3.67 29.60
CA GLY A 99 -3.71 -4.46 30.34
C GLY A 99 -3.67 -4.15 31.84
N ARG A 100 -4.09 -2.96 32.26
CA ARG A 100 -4.16 -2.54 33.67
C ARG A 100 -5.45 -2.95 34.38
N GLN A 101 -6.45 -3.46 33.67
CA GLN A 101 -7.77 -3.78 34.23
C GLN A 101 -8.13 -5.27 34.18
N GLY A 102 -7.15 -6.14 33.83
CA GLY A 102 -7.35 -7.59 33.72
C GLY A 102 -6.77 -8.40 34.88
N LYS A 103 -7.03 -9.71 34.86
CA LYS A 103 -6.51 -10.73 35.78
C LYS A 103 -4.98 -10.67 35.96
N TYR A 104 -4.28 -10.19 34.94
CA TYR A 104 -2.82 -10.05 34.89
C TYR A 104 -2.30 -8.66 35.30
N ALA A 105 -3.19 -7.71 35.63
CA ALA A 105 -2.80 -6.36 36.07
C ALA A 105 -2.29 -6.34 37.51
N ALA A 106 -2.72 -7.30 38.32
CA ALA A 106 -2.15 -7.57 39.64
C ALA A 106 -1.36 -8.88 39.55
N MET A 107 -0.08 -8.78 39.18
CA MET A 107 0.84 -9.92 39.25
C MET A 107 0.85 -10.45 40.70
N GLY A 108 0.33 -11.67 40.91
CA GLY A 108 0.28 -12.31 42.24
C GLY A 108 -1.10 -12.69 42.78
N ARG A 109 -2.20 -12.48 42.04
CA ARG A 109 -3.50 -13.12 42.35
C ARG A 109 -3.79 -14.20 41.31
N GLY A 110 -3.52 -15.45 41.70
CA GLY A 110 -3.94 -16.64 40.94
C GLY A 110 -5.45 -16.73 40.83
#